data_AF-A0A4D7DD73-F1
#
_entry.id   AF-A0A4D7DD73-F1
#
_cell.length_a   1.000
_cell.length_b   1.000
_cell.length_c   1.000
_cell.angle_alpha   90.00
_cell.angle_beta   90.00
_cell.angle_gamma   90.00
#
_symmetry.space_group_name_H-M   'P 1'
#
loop_
_entity.id
_entity.type
_entity.pdbx_description
1 polymer ?
#
loop_
_entity_poly.entity_id
_entity_poly.type
_entity_poly.pdbx_seq_one_letter_code
_entity_poly.pdbx_strand_id
1 'polypeptide(L)'
;MDEADRKKHSEIMKSTLAKRNANLAADVGKRLQTKNALGQFETVHPPEVWDEILSRAAAGQTPKTITDEMGLSHGAIWSKIYADPEFTERFYNALNHGMLGVALETIDIADGGELSSGDYHRDKLMISTRQWVAERLNKRLANRPTIEAQQVVINLPDDWKDVQF
;
A
#
# COMPACT_ATOMS: atom_id res chain seq x y z
N MET A 1 -48.25 -16.19 20.18
CA MET A 1 -47.89 -14.83 19.70
C MET A 1 -48.87 -14.49 18.60
N ASP A 2 -49.79 -13.57 18.88
CA ASP A 2 -50.89 -13.25 17.98
C ASP A 2 -50.41 -12.52 16.72
N GLU A 3 -51.20 -12.60 15.66
CA GLU A 3 -50.87 -12.02 14.36
C GLU A 3 -50.73 -10.48 14.41
N ALA A 4 -51.47 -9.85 15.32
CA ALA A 4 -51.34 -8.43 15.64
C ALA A 4 -49.96 -8.07 16.22
N ASP A 5 -49.41 -8.92 17.10
CA ASP A 5 -48.10 -8.70 17.73
C ASP A 5 -46.96 -8.86 16.72
N ARG A 6 -47.07 -9.81 15.79
CA ARG A 6 -46.11 -9.98 14.68
C ARG A 6 -46.06 -8.76 13.77
N LYS A 7 -47.23 -8.21 13.44
CA LYS A 7 -47.34 -7.03 12.57
C LYS A 7 -46.72 -5.79 13.23
N LYS A 8 -47.02 -5.58 14.52
CA LYS A 8 -46.46 -4.49 15.33
C LYS A 8 -44.93 -4.61 15.49
N HIS A 9 -44.42 -5.81 15.74
CA HIS A 9 -42.97 -6.05 15.81
C HIS A 9 -42.25 -5.78 14.48
N SER A 10 -42.84 -6.20 13.36
CA SER A 10 -42.32 -5.91 12.01
C SER A 10 -42.27 -4.40 11.71
N GLU A 11 -43.29 -3.65 12.10
CA GLU A 11 -43.32 -2.18 11.91
C GLU A 11 -42.28 -1.46 12.75
N ILE A 12 -42.11 -1.88 14.01
CA ILE A 12 -41.05 -1.35 14.89
C ILE A 12 -39.66 -1.66 14.31
N MET A 13 -39.46 -2.86 13.78
CA MET A 13 -38.17 -3.27 13.21
C MET A 13 -37.84 -2.49 11.93
N LYS A 14 -38.83 -2.26 11.04
CA LYS A 14 -38.68 -1.40 9.85
C LYS A 14 -38.40 0.06 10.22
N SER A 15 -39.08 0.60 11.23
CA SER A 15 -38.86 1.94 11.78
C SER A 15 -37.43 2.11 12.33
N THR A 16 -36.96 1.14 13.10
CA THR A 16 -35.60 1.15 13.67
C THR A 16 -34.53 1.03 12.58
N LEU A 17 -34.74 0.18 11.58
CA LEU A 17 -33.85 0.07 10.41
C LEU A 17 -33.81 1.37 9.60
N ALA A 18 -34.95 2.00 9.36
CA ALA A 18 -35.02 3.28 8.66
C ALA A 18 -34.30 4.40 9.42
N LYS A 19 -34.46 4.46 10.74
CA LYS A 19 -33.73 5.42 11.61
C LYS A 19 -32.22 5.16 11.61
N ARG A 20 -31.79 3.89 11.67
CA ARG A 20 -30.37 3.52 11.55
C ARG A 20 -29.78 3.91 10.20
N ASN A 21 -30.49 3.64 9.11
CA ASN A 21 -30.04 3.99 7.77
C ASN A 21 -29.96 5.51 7.57
N ALA A 22 -30.92 6.27 8.10
CA ALA A 22 -30.89 7.73 8.08
C ALA A 22 -29.71 8.29 8.89
N ASN A 23 -29.42 7.72 10.06
CA ASN A 23 -28.28 8.12 10.88
C ASN A 23 -26.94 7.77 10.24
N LEU A 24 -26.83 6.60 9.60
CA LEU A 24 -25.65 6.22 8.82
C LEU A 24 -25.45 7.14 7.61
N ALA A 25 -26.51 7.47 6.88
CA ALA A 25 -26.44 8.40 5.76
C ALA A 25 -26.04 9.82 6.22
N ALA A 26 -26.53 10.27 7.38
CA ALA A 26 -26.16 11.56 7.96
C ALA A 26 -24.72 11.57 8.48
N ASP A 27 -24.22 10.49 9.08
CA ASP A 27 -22.84 10.38 9.56
C ASP A 27 -21.84 10.28 8.40
N VAL A 28 -22.17 9.50 7.36
CA VAL A 28 -21.42 9.45 6.09
C VAL A 28 -21.46 10.82 5.40
N GLY A 29 -22.61 11.49 5.37
CA GLY A 29 -22.76 12.84 4.82
C GLY A 29 -21.91 13.89 5.52
N LYS A 30 -21.77 13.80 6.85
CA LYS A 30 -20.90 14.70 7.64
C LYS A 30 -19.41 14.41 7.44
N ARG A 31 -19.01 13.14 7.31
CA ARG A 31 -17.61 12.74 7.03
C ARG A 31 -17.15 13.10 5.61
N LEU A 32 -18.10 13.25 4.67
CA LEU A 32 -17.84 13.60 3.26
C LEU A 32 -17.80 15.12 2.98
N GLN A 33 -17.97 15.98 3.98
CA GLN A 33 -18.30 17.40 3.78
C GLN A 33 -17.15 18.42 3.83
N THR A 34 -15.91 18.04 4.11
CA THR A 34 -14.77 18.94 3.84
C THR A 34 -14.20 18.63 2.47
N LYS A 35 -14.71 19.32 1.46
CA LYS A 35 -14.07 19.40 0.15
C LYS A 35 -13.25 20.68 0.12
N ASN A 36 -11.99 20.60 -0.29
CA ASN A 36 -11.16 21.78 -0.48
C ASN A 36 -11.68 22.62 -1.68
N ALA A 37 -11.10 23.81 -1.91
CA ALA A 37 -11.48 24.70 -3.01
C ALA A 37 -11.37 24.06 -4.42
N LEU A 38 -10.74 22.89 -4.53
CA LEU A 38 -10.56 22.11 -5.76
C LEU A 38 -11.54 20.91 -5.87
N GLY A 39 -12.49 20.78 -4.94
CA GLY A 39 -13.50 19.72 -4.96
C GLY A 39 -13.00 18.35 -4.51
N GLN A 40 -11.79 18.27 -3.95
CA GLN A 40 -11.18 17.03 -3.46
C GLN A 40 -11.56 16.79 -2.00
N PHE A 41 -11.74 15.53 -1.62
CA PHE A 41 -12.03 15.15 -0.25
C PHE A 41 -10.83 15.48 0.65
N GLU A 42 -11.01 16.50 1.48
CA GLU A 42 -10.05 16.99 2.43
C GLU A 42 -10.24 16.18 3.71
N THR A 43 -9.48 15.10 3.82
CA THR A 43 -9.28 14.44 5.11
C THR A 43 -8.38 15.35 5.94
N VAL A 44 -8.98 16.33 6.62
CA VAL A 44 -8.29 17.26 7.53
C VAL A 44 -7.87 16.47 8.78
N HIS A 45 -6.83 15.67 8.63
CA HIS A 45 -6.15 15.07 9.76
C HIS A 45 -5.08 16.04 10.28
N PRO A 46 -4.85 16.10 11.61
CA PRO A 46 -3.78 16.88 12.19
C PRO A 46 -2.42 16.55 11.57
N PRO A 47 -1.47 17.51 11.45
CA PRO A 47 -0.13 17.26 10.91
C PRO A 47 0.59 16.06 11.55
N GLU A 48 0.39 15.86 12.85
CA GLU A 48 1.00 14.79 13.64
C GLU A 48 0.60 13.39 13.14
N VAL A 49 -0.59 13.26 12.55
CA VAL A 49 -1.04 11.99 11.94
C VAL A 49 -0.18 11.64 10.74
N TRP A 50 0.18 12.64 9.93
CA TRP A 50 0.98 12.42 8.73
C TRP A 50 2.44 12.12 9.08
N ASP A 51 2.98 12.75 10.11
CA ASP A 51 4.32 12.43 10.61
C ASP A 51 4.38 11.01 11.20
N GLU A 52 3.34 10.58 11.92
CA GLU A 52 3.24 9.19 12.41
C GLU A 52 3.15 8.18 11.25
N ILE A 53 2.40 8.48 10.19
CA ILE A 53 2.34 7.65 8.97
C ILE A 53 3.73 7.51 8.34
N LEU A 54 4.49 8.60 8.25
CA LEU A 54 5.85 8.58 7.71
C LEU A 54 6.79 7.76 8.59
N SER A 55 6.68 7.90 9.92
CA SER A 55 7.45 7.10 10.89
C SER A 55 7.19 5.61 10.72
N ARG A 56 5.93 5.20 10.64
CA ARG A 56 5.53 3.79 10.46
C ARG A 56 5.93 3.22 9.10
N ALA A 57 5.81 4.03 8.04
CA ALA A 57 6.30 3.64 6.71
C ALA A 57 7.82 3.42 6.72
N ALA A 58 8.57 4.30 7.42
CA ALA A 58 10.01 4.15 7.61
C ALA A 58 10.38 2.94 8.48
N ALA A 59 9.49 2.49 9.36
CA ALA A 59 9.63 1.25 10.11
C ALA A 59 9.27 0.00 9.28
N GLY A 60 8.85 0.14 8.02
CA GLY A 60 8.53 -0.97 7.12
C GLY A 60 7.06 -1.42 7.14
N GLN A 61 6.17 -0.71 7.84
CA GLN A 61 4.74 -1.02 7.81
C GLN A 61 4.11 -0.68 6.45
N THR A 62 3.14 -1.50 6.03
CA THR A 62 2.43 -1.26 4.76
C THR A 62 1.40 -0.13 4.91
N PRO A 63 1.09 0.61 3.84
CA PRO A 63 0.06 1.66 3.89
C PRO A 63 -1.28 1.15 4.40
N LYS A 64 -1.65 -0.08 4.03
CA LYS A 64 -2.88 -0.74 4.48
C LYS A 64 -2.87 -0.97 6.00
N THR A 65 -1.80 -1.57 6.53
CA THR A 65 -1.64 -1.81 7.97
C THR A 65 -1.74 -0.50 8.76
N ILE A 66 -1.05 0.54 8.28
CA ILE A 66 -1.06 1.86 8.90
C ILE A 66 -2.49 2.44 8.92
N THR A 67 -3.20 2.42 7.78
CA THR A 67 -4.56 2.97 7.74
C THR A 67 -5.53 2.20 8.62
N ASP A 68 -5.41 0.87 8.67
CA ASP A 68 -6.29 0.02 9.47
C ASP A 68 -6.09 0.29 10.98
N GLU A 69 -4.85 0.38 11.43
CA GLU A 69 -4.52 0.65 12.85
C GLU A 69 -4.84 2.07 13.30
N MET A 70 -4.69 3.05 12.40
CA MET A 70 -4.97 4.46 12.70
C MET A 70 -6.46 4.83 12.51
N GLY A 71 -7.30 3.88 12.09
CA GLY A 71 -8.72 4.12 11.82
C GLY A 71 -8.96 5.07 10.65
N LEU A 72 -8.01 5.14 9.71
CA LEU A 72 -8.09 5.98 8.52
C LEU A 72 -8.79 5.22 7.38
N SER A 73 -9.43 5.97 6.49
CA SER A 73 -9.94 5.36 5.26
C SER A 73 -8.78 4.87 4.39
N HIS A 74 -8.98 3.76 3.69
CA HIS A 74 -7.98 3.20 2.76
C HIS A 74 -7.53 4.21 1.67
N GLY A 75 -8.38 5.17 1.33
CA GLY A 75 -8.07 6.23 0.36
C GLY A 75 -7.30 7.42 0.94
N ALA A 76 -7.21 7.58 2.26
CA ALA A 76 -6.71 8.81 2.88
C ALA A 76 -5.24 9.11 2.49
N ILE A 77 -4.37 8.10 2.55
CA ILE A 77 -2.96 8.25 2.16
C ILE A 77 -2.85 8.62 0.68
N TRP A 78 -3.61 7.94 -0.19
CA TRP A 78 -3.58 8.20 -1.63
C TRP A 78 -4.11 9.57 -2.00
N SER A 79 -5.17 10.03 -1.32
CA SER A 79 -5.68 11.39 -1.46
C SER A 79 -4.65 12.43 -1.01
N LYS A 80 -3.95 12.19 0.10
CA LYS A 80 -2.88 13.07 0.59
C LYS A 80 -1.69 13.11 -0.39
N ILE A 81 -1.27 11.96 -0.91
CA ILE A 81 -0.24 11.88 -1.96
C ILE A 81 -0.65 12.69 -3.20
N TYR A 82 -1.89 12.54 -3.66
CA TYR A 82 -2.35 13.28 -4.84
C TYR A 82 -2.38 14.80 -4.62
N ALA A 83 -2.73 15.24 -3.40
CA ALA A 83 -2.90 16.65 -3.07
C ALA A 83 -1.59 17.36 -2.66
N ASP A 84 -0.59 16.61 -2.18
CA ASP A 84 0.62 17.17 -1.54
C ASP A 84 1.90 16.49 -2.09
N PRO A 85 2.58 17.14 -3.06
CA PRO A 85 3.81 16.63 -3.64
C PRO A 85 4.97 16.49 -2.65
N GLU A 86 5.04 17.37 -1.64
CA GLU A 86 6.10 17.31 -0.62
C GLU A 86 5.91 16.09 0.28
N PHE A 87 4.67 15.87 0.75
CA PHE A 87 4.32 14.65 1.47
C PHE A 87 4.61 13.40 0.63
N THR A 88 4.30 13.45 -0.67
CA THR A 88 4.54 12.33 -1.59
C THR A 88 6.01 11.92 -1.61
N GLU A 89 6.91 12.88 -1.77
CA GLU A 89 8.35 12.61 -1.76
C GLU A 89 8.79 12.02 -0.41
N ARG A 90 8.38 12.65 0.70
CA ARG A 90 8.67 12.15 2.06
C ARG A 90 8.16 10.73 2.27
N PHE A 91 6.98 10.42 1.77
CA PHE A 91 6.35 9.11 1.94
C PHE A 91 7.06 8.01 1.15
N TYR A 92 7.42 8.26 -0.11
CA TYR A 92 8.18 7.28 -0.88
C TYR A 92 9.61 7.10 -0.35
N ASN A 93 10.22 8.17 0.18
CA ASN A 93 11.51 8.07 0.87
C ASN A 93 11.40 7.21 2.14
N ALA A 94 10.36 7.43 2.95
CA ALA A 94 10.10 6.62 4.14
C ALA A 94 9.91 5.13 3.78
N LEU A 95 9.05 4.81 2.80
CA LEU A 95 8.88 3.44 2.34
C LEU A 95 10.20 2.80 1.88
N ASN A 96 11.00 3.52 1.10
CA ASN A 96 12.30 3.05 0.62
C ASN A 96 13.25 2.71 1.78
N HIS A 97 13.29 3.54 2.83
CA HIS A 97 14.05 3.28 4.04
C HIS A 97 13.56 2.04 4.79
N GLY A 98 12.25 1.90 4.97
CA GLY A 98 11.65 0.75 5.66
C GLY A 98 11.91 -0.59 4.97
N MET A 99 12.07 -0.60 3.65
CA MET A 99 12.29 -1.85 2.90
C MET A 99 13.57 -2.59 3.27
N LEU A 100 14.59 -1.91 3.78
CA LEU A 100 15.77 -2.61 4.29
C LEU A 100 15.43 -3.44 5.54
N GLY A 101 14.63 -2.88 6.45
CA GLY A 101 14.13 -3.60 7.62
C GLY A 101 13.30 -4.82 7.22
N VAL A 102 12.34 -4.61 6.32
CA VAL A 102 11.50 -5.70 5.77
C VAL A 102 12.33 -6.79 5.09
N ALA A 103 13.40 -6.42 4.39
CA ALA A 103 14.30 -7.40 3.79
C ALA A 103 15.06 -8.19 4.87
N LEU A 104 15.51 -7.56 5.95
CA LEU A 104 16.20 -8.24 7.06
C LEU A 104 15.26 -9.16 7.86
N GLU A 105 13.98 -8.82 7.99
CA GLU A 105 12.96 -9.72 8.59
C GLU A 105 12.88 -11.08 7.87
N THR A 106 13.28 -11.16 6.59
CA THR A 106 13.25 -12.43 5.85
C THR A 106 14.22 -13.47 6.42
N ILE A 107 15.27 -13.02 7.11
CA ILE A 107 16.22 -13.91 7.81
C ILE A 107 15.51 -14.56 9.00
N ASP A 108 14.83 -13.78 9.84
CA ASP A 108 14.08 -14.28 10.98
C ASP A 108 13.02 -15.31 10.55
N ILE A 109 12.31 -15.06 9.46
CA ILE A 109 11.32 -16.00 8.91
C ILE A 109 11.99 -17.29 8.42
N ALA A 110 13.13 -17.17 7.72
CA ALA A 110 13.85 -18.31 7.18
C ALA A 110 14.42 -19.22 8.28
N ASP A 111 14.82 -18.62 9.41
CA ASP A 111 15.37 -19.33 10.56
C ASP A 111 14.28 -19.93 11.48
N GLY A 112 13.00 -19.71 11.18
CA GLY A 112 11.90 -20.16 12.02
C GLY A 112 11.69 -19.33 13.28
N GLY A 113 12.07 -18.05 13.23
CA GLY A 113 11.97 -17.08 14.32
C GLY A 113 10.54 -16.58 14.59
N GLU A 114 10.43 -15.43 15.25
CA GLU A 114 9.13 -14.90 15.73
C GLU A 114 8.17 -14.57 14.58
N LEU A 115 8.70 -14.19 13.42
CA LEU A 115 7.91 -13.84 12.24
C LEU A 115 7.55 -15.06 11.36
N SER A 116 8.09 -16.24 11.67
CA SER A 116 7.75 -17.48 10.97
C SER A 116 6.34 -17.93 11.32
N SER A 117 5.65 -18.50 10.32
CA SER A 117 4.35 -19.14 10.53
C SER A 117 4.46 -20.62 10.95
N GLY A 118 5.67 -21.18 10.93
CA GLY A 118 5.92 -22.61 11.12
C GLY A 118 5.60 -23.49 9.89
N ASP A 119 5.03 -22.91 8.83
CA ASP A 119 4.77 -23.58 7.55
C ASP A 119 5.77 -23.09 6.49
N TYR A 120 6.62 -24.00 6.02
CA TYR A 120 7.63 -23.73 5.00
C TYR A 120 7.06 -23.08 3.73
N HIS A 121 5.91 -23.52 3.24
CA HIS A 121 5.35 -22.99 2.00
C HIS A 121 4.85 -21.56 2.17
N ARG A 122 4.24 -21.28 3.32
CA ARG A 122 3.77 -19.96 3.68
C ARG A 122 4.94 -19.00 3.90
N ASP A 123 5.97 -19.45 4.62
CA ASP A 123 7.17 -18.67 4.91
C ASP A 123 7.94 -18.36 3.63
N LYS A 124 8.10 -19.34 2.74
CA LYS A 124 8.69 -19.13 1.41
C LYS A 124 7.91 -18.09 0.60
N LEU A 125 6.58 -18.13 0.61
CA LEU A 125 5.74 -17.14 -0.06
C LEU A 125 5.93 -15.74 0.56
N MET A 126 5.96 -15.65 1.89
CA MET A 126 6.18 -14.41 2.63
C MET A 126 7.55 -13.78 2.29
N ILE A 127 8.61 -14.58 2.30
CA ILE A 127 9.97 -14.13 1.93
C ILE A 127 9.99 -13.63 0.48
N SER A 128 9.47 -14.43 -0.46
CA SER A 128 9.49 -14.07 -1.88
C SER A 128 8.71 -12.78 -2.17
N THR A 129 7.59 -12.57 -1.47
CA THR A 129 6.77 -11.36 -1.60
C THR A 129 7.51 -10.15 -1.06
N ARG A 130 8.11 -10.27 0.13
CA ARG A 130 8.90 -9.19 0.76
C ARG A 130 10.08 -8.79 -0.11
N GLN A 131 10.85 -9.76 -0.63
CA GLN A 131 11.96 -9.50 -1.54
C GLN A 131 11.51 -8.78 -2.82
N TRP A 132 10.46 -9.28 -3.47
CA TRP A 132 9.93 -8.69 -4.70
C TRP A 132 9.48 -7.23 -4.55
N VAL A 133 8.87 -6.88 -3.42
CA VAL A 133 8.48 -5.50 -3.09
C VAL A 133 9.71 -4.65 -2.77
N ALA A 134 10.62 -5.17 -1.94
CA ALA A 134 11.81 -4.45 -1.52
C ALA A 134 12.72 -4.07 -2.70
N GLU A 135 12.88 -4.96 -3.69
CA GLU A 135 13.63 -4.69 -4.93
C GLU A 135 13.04 -3.55 -5.76
N ARG A 136 11.72 -3.39 -5.76
CA ARG A 136 11.01 -2.36 -6.55
C ARG A 136 11.07 -0.99 -5.90
N LEU A 137 10.99 -0.96 -4.58
CA LEU A 137 10.94 0.28 -3.81
C LEU A 137 12.34 0.77 -3.42
N ASN A 138 13.32 -0.13 -3.31
CA ASN A 138 14.69 0.20 -2.95
C ASN A 138 15.70 -0.36 -3.97
N LYS A 139 16.26 0.55 -4.79
CA LYS A 139 17.24 0.23 -5.85
C LYS A 139 18.54 -0.40 -5.35
N ARG A 140 18.84 -0.29 -4.05
CA ARG A 140 20.03 -0.95 -3.44
C ARG A 140 19.81 -2.44 -3.26
N LEU A 141 18.56 -2.86 -3.14
CA LEU A 141 18.15 -4.25 -2.96
C LEU A 141 17.83 -4.95 -4.28
N ALA A 142 17.60 -4.17 -5.34
CA ALA A 142 17.31 -4.70 -6.67
C ALA A 142 18.41 -5.65 -7.18
N ASN A 143 17.98 -6.79 -7.73
CA ASN A 143 18.88 -7.73 -8.40
C ASN A 143 19.55 -7.05 -9.62
N ARG A 144 20.86 -7.24 -9.75
CA ARG A 144 21.67 -6.66 -10.84
C ARG A 144 22.24 -7.80 -11.70
N PRO A 145 21.58 -8.16 -12.81
CA PRO A 145 22.14 -9.16 -13.70
C PRO A 145 23.42 -8.60 -14.34
N THR A 146 24.53 -9.31 -14.18
CA THR A 146 25.73 -9.06 -14.98
C THR A 146 25.46 -9.58 -16.38
N ILE A 147 25.37 -8.68 -17.35
CA ILE A 147 25.26 -9.06 -18.77
C ILE A 147 26.70 -9.21 -19.28
N GLU A 148 27.12 -10.44 -19.53
CA GLU A 148 28.35 -10.68 -20.28
C GLU A 148 28.09 -10.34 -21.75
N ALA A 149 28.58 -9.18 -22.18
CA ALA A 149 28.54 -8.81 -23.59
C ALA A 149 29.48 -9.75 -24.36
N GLN A 150 28.92 -10.72 -25.07
CA GLN A 150 29.68 -11.46 -26.07
C GLN A 150 30.09 -10.47 -27.16
N GLN A 151 31.40 -10.29 -27.34
CA GLN A 151 31.91 -9.62 -28.53
C GLN A 151 31.50 -10.45 -29.74
N VAL A 152 30.53 -9.94 -30.49
CA VAL A 152 30.22 -10.48 -31.82
C VAL A 152 31.37 -10.04 -32.73
N VAL A 153 32.33 -10.93 -32.94
CA VAL A 153 33.33 -10.75 -33.99
C VAL A 153 32.62 -10.98 -35.32
N ILE A 154 32.21 -9.90 -35.97
CA ILE A 154 31.71 -9.95 -37.34
C ILE A 154 32.93 -10.05 -38.25
N ASN A 155 33.22 -11.26 -38.73
CA ASN A 155 34.15 -11.43 -39.84
C ASN A 155 33.46 -10.91 -41.11
N LEU A 156 33.83 -9.70 -41.53
CA LEU A 156 33.41 -9.17 -42.82
C LEU A 156 34.11 -10.00 -43.91
N PRO A 157 33.37 -10.47 -44.93
CA PRO A 157 33.99 -11.07 -46.10
C PRO A 157 34.83 -10.03 -46.85
N ASP A 158 35.91 -10.48 -47.49
CA ASP A 158 36.95 -9.61 -48.09
C ASP A 158 36.44 -8.71 -49.22
N ASP A 159 35.24 -8.97 -49.75
CA ASP A 159 34.55 -8.22 -50.79
C ASP A 159 33.94 -6.89 -50.31
N TRP A 160 33.94 -6.61 -49.00
CA TRP A 160 33.45 -5.34 -48.44
C TRP A 160 34.46 -4.19 -48.54
N LYS A 161 35.68 -4.42 -49.03
CA LYS A 161 36.73 -3.40 -49.15
C LYS A 161 36.50 -2.38 -50.27
N ASP A 162 35.53 -2.61 -51.15
CA ASP A 162 35.29 -1.79 -52.34
C ASP A 162 34.12 -0.79 -52.22
N VAL A 163 33.46 -0.70 -51.06
CA VAL A 163 32.42 0.31 -50.84
C VAL A 163 33.10 1.62 -50.38
N GLN A 164 33.48 2.46 -51.33
CA GLN A 164 33.88 3.85 -51.09
C GLN A 164 32.62 4.71 -50.85
N PHE A 165 32.62 5.50 -49.76
CA PHE A 165 31.68 6.60 -49.53
C PHE A 165 32.21 7.90 -50.13
#